data_AF-A0A2G5UYY2-F1
#
_entry.id   AF-A0A2G5UYY2-F1
#
_cell.length_a   1.000
_cell.length_b   1.000
_cell.length_c   1.000
_cell.angle_alpha   90.00
_cell.angle_beta   90.00
_cell.angle_gamma   90.00
#
_symmetry.space_group_name_H-M   'P 1'
#
loop_
_entity.id
_entity.type
_entity.pdbx_description
1 polymer ?
#
loop_
_entity_poly.entity_id
_entity_poly.type
_entity_poly.pdbx_seq_one_letter_code
_entity_poly.pdbx_strand_id
1 'polypeptide(L)'
;MRGIELEIIGGYEELSELKNLRVLDVSGERYSNVELWVIRGLLQAEVRIENLEFLDCSMTFFEDHELKEFVENHPKLKTVAAISTRCDNLHIPTIDLLNNNSTDSTIKSLEYAVTNDRKDLTEVCIRFITDKLDRIHDQLNDSEISGFLNVLRYALIESKYELIKCLAIQCFATSSFFETERFFKSFWLEITGIVELLFTSCKHLKRSEIRRKIAISWILTVSERMVDLLKFGNILQDRLLNFIIEKTIELSCQSPGNIRKVSSIFIETNRFMSLDQYTAISNNKTVIKELFDFSHRLITLDPSSYKQVMEVIVRCLNQASESTLNYLVSNCQAVEKCYEQVMIVFQSPSTDSQNNLSKIVLKLMSVLNLNYPDEKAKALTSCSILSLLLAKSLVDDREYVNTILGEFNDSWGRSKILAYQNITEVMNAIFTSEYSTDESIRFGLMLTSTFVNAKICESTEYWNWVRTTLEYIRNNEMCTKKTRESASAVLNEMSTIEKKWISH
;
A
#
# COMPACT_ATOMS: atom_id res chain seq x y z
N MET A 1 9.13 40.88 17.87
CA MET A 1 7.65 40.95 17.75
C MET A 1 7.27 40.31 16.43
N ARG A 2 6.16 39.56 16.34
CA ARG A 2 5.62 39.03 15.07
C ARG A 2 4.24 39.63 14.85
N GLY A 3 3.92 40.01 13.61
CA GLY A 3 2.56 40.44 13.21
C GLY A 3 2.16 41.85 13.65
N ILE A 4 3.10 42.79 13.78
CA ILE A 4 2.75 44.21 13.86
C ILE A 4 2.71 44.74 12.42
N GLU A 5 1.54 45.16 11.97
CA GLU A 5 1.42 45.91 10.71
C GLU A 5 2.11 47.26 10.90
N LEU A 6 3.24 47.44 10.22
CA LEU A 6 3.83 48.75 10.05
C LEU A 6 3.01 49.46 8.97
N GLU A 7 2.04 50.28 9.39
CA GLU A 7 1.37 51.18 8.46
C GLU A 7 2.44 52.10 7.83
N ILE A 8 2.48 52.17 6.50
CA ILE A 8 3.36 53.06 5.73
C ILE A 8 2.81 54.50 5.82
N ILE A 9 2.50 54.96 7.03
CA ILE A 9 1.91 56.26 7.33
C ILE A 9 2.75 56.85 8.48
N GLY A 10 4.00 57.21 8.18
CA GLY A 10 4.91 57.82 9.16
C GLY A 10 6.40 57.62 8.91
N GLY A 11 6.78 56.51 8.27
CA GLY A 11 8.19 56.14 8.04
C GLY A 11 8.59 54.92 8.87
N TYR A 12 9.85 54.50 8.77
CA TYR A 12 10.41 53.43 9.62
C TYR A 12 11.21 53.99 10.81
N GLU A 13 11.22 55.31 10.98
CA GLU A 13 12.10 56.05 11.88
C GLU A 13 11.90 55.63 13.35
N GLU A 14 10.67 55.30 13.74
CA GLU A 14 10.31 54.91 15.11
C GLU A 14 11.01 53.60 15.53
N LEU A 15 11.43 52.75 14.58
CA LEU A 15 12.18 51.54 14.90
C LEU A 15 13.52 51.86 15.60
N SER A 16 14.11 53.03 15.33
CA SER A 16 15.35 53.49 15.98
C SER A 16 15.15 53.78 17.48
N GLU A 17 13.91 54.05 17.91
CA GLU A 17 13.60 54.29 19.32
C GLU A 17 13.56 52.99 20.14
N LEU A 18 13.45 51.84 19.49
CA LEU A 18 13.36 50.52 20.12
C LEU A 18 14.73 50.00 20.55
N LYS A 19 15.35 50.64 21.54
CA LYS A 19 16.71 50.36 22.01
C LYS A 19 16.97 48.90 22.43
N ASN A 20 15.93 48.15 22.81
CA ASN A 20 16.05 46.75 23.23
C ASN A 20 15.67 45.75 22.13
N LEU A 21 15.36 46.21 20.92
CA LEU A 21 15.00 45.33 19.81
C LEU A 21 16.23 44.57 19.33
N ARG A 22 16.17 43.24 19.42
CA ARG A 22 17.24 42.32 18.98
C ARG A 22 16.91 41.55 17.72
N VAL A 23 15.62 41.46 17.38
CA VAL A 23 15.10 40.65 16.28
C VAL A 23 14.12 41.50 15.49
N LEU A 24 14.44 41.74 14.22
CA LEU A 24 13.57 42.41 13.26
C LEU A 24 13.14 41.41 12.20
N ASP A 25 11.83 41.21 12.07
CA ASP A 25 11.24 40.37 11.03
C ASP A 25 10.42 41.29 10.11
N VAL A 26 10.94 41.50 8.92
CA VAL A 26 10.35 42.29 7.83
C VAL A 26 10.11 41.43 6.59
N SER A 27 10.07 40.11 6.78
CA SER A 27 9.91 39.16 5.69
C SER A 27 8.54 39.29 4.99
N GLY A 28 8.54 39.03 3.68
CA GLY A 28 7.34 39.14 2.85
C GLY A 28 6.47 37.88 2.86
N GLU A 29 5.31 38.00 2.21
CA GLU A 29 4.44 36.86 1.88
C GLU A 29 4.47 36.57 0.38
N ARG A 30 4.43 35.29 0.01
CA ARG A 30 4.56 34.82 -1.39
C ARG A 30 3.52 35.40 -2.36
N TYR A 31 2.38 35.88 -1.86
CA TYR A 31 1.23 36.32 -2.67
C TYR A 31 0.98 37.83 -2.64
N SER A 32 1.86 38.63 -2.03
CA SER A 32 1.74 40.08 -2.18
C SER A 32 2.23 40.49 -3.57
N ASN A 33 1.31 40.92 -4.44
CA ASN A 33 1.66 41.56 -5.71
C ASN A 33 2.40 42.91 -5.53
N VAL A 34 2.59 43.33 -4.28
CA VAL A 34 3.32 44.54 -3.92
C VAL A 34 4.76 44.15 -3.66
N GLU A 35 5.69 44.66 -4.48
CA GLU A 35 7.10 44.59 -4.18
C GLU A 35 7.38 45.40 -2.91
N LEU A 36 7.61 44.71 -1.80
CA LEU A 36 7.97 45.34 -0.54
C LEU A 36 9.47 45.64 -0.52
N TRP A 37 9.83 46.89 -0.81
CA TRP A 37 11.20 47.42 -0.78
C TRP A 37 11.63 47.80 0.66
N VAL A 38 11.43 46.90 1.62
CA VAL A 38 11.55 47.24 3.05
C VAL A 38 12.97 47.64 3.44
N ILE A 39 13.99 46.93 2.96
CA ILE A 39 15.39 47.27 3.28
C ILE A 39 15.75 48.66 2.74
N ARG A 40 15.35 48.98 1.50
CA ARG A 40 15.52 50.32 0.94
C ARG A 40 14.81 51.38 1.77
N GLY A 41 13.57 51.12 2.21
CA GLY A 41 12.82 52.02 3.06
C GLY A 41 13.49 52.25 4.42
N LEU A 42 14.01 51.19 5.05
CA LEU A 42 14.76 51.29 6.31
C LEU A 42 16.05 52.12 6.16
N LEU A 43 16.76 51.96 5.05
CA LEU A 43 17.96 52.75 4.74
C LEU A 43 17.61 54.22 4.49
N GLN A 44 16.56 54.50 3.72
CA GLN A 44 16.11 55.86 3.40
C GLN A 44 15.63 56.62 4.65
N ALA A 45 15.03 55.90 5.61
CA ALA A 45 14.64 56.44 6.91
C ALA A 45 15.79 56.48 7.94
N GLU A 46 17.03 56.19 7.50
CA GLU A 46 18.24 56.17 8.33
C GLU A 46 18.09 55.35 9.63
N VAL A 47 17.35 54.23 9.58
CA VAL A 47 17.05 53.45 10.77
C VAL A 47 18.33 52.89 11.40
N ARG A 48 18.44 53.03 12.73
CA ARG A 48 19.56 52.56 13.54
C ARG A 48 19.05 51.82 14.77
N ILE A 49 19.05 50.49 14.71
CA ILE A 49 18.66 49.64 15.84
C ILE A 49 19.91 49.12 16.55
N GLU A 50 20.35 49.82 17.59
CA GLU A 50 21.67 49.63 18.23
C GLU A 50 21.95 48.19 18.71
N ASN A 51 20.91 47.43 19.06
CA ASN A 51 21.00 46.08 19.62
C ASN A 51 20.46 44.99 18.68
N LEU A 52 20.26 45.30 17.39
CA LEU A 52 19.79 44.32 16.41
C LEU A 52 20.82 43.21 16.22
N GLU A 53 20.40 41.95 16.43
CA GLU A 53 21.24 40.76 16.30
C GLU A 53 20.77 39.82 15.18
N PHE A 54 19.48 39.87 14.85
CA PHE A 54 18.86 39.03 13.82
C PHE A 54 17.90 39.84 12.95
N LEU A 55 18.01 39.67 11.63
CA LEU A 55 17.11 40.23 10.63
C LEU A 55 16.51 39.11 9.79
N ASP A 56 15.20 39.02 9.68
CA ASP A 56 14.55 38.25 8.60
C ASP A 56 13.95 39.22 7.57
N CYS A 57 14.48 39.14 6.35
CA CYS A 57 14.03 39.88 5.18
C CYS A 57 13.71 38.93 4.02
N SER A 58 13.48 37.64 4.31
CA SER A 58 13.13 36.63 3.31
C SER A 58 11.89 37.03 2.52
N MET A 59 11.81 36.63 1.25
CA MET A 59 10.70 36.96 0.35
C MET A 59 10.42 38.47 0.16
N THR A 60 11.40 39.34 0.43
CA THR A 60 11.32 40.77 0.08
C THR A 60 12.20 41.14 -1.09
N PHE A 61 12.02 42.35 -1.64
CA PHE A 61 12.78 42.85 -2.77
C PHE A 61 13.84 43.84 -2.28
N PHE A 62 15.10 43.48 -2.50
CA PHE A 62 16.26 44.35 -2.29
C PHE A 62 17.44 43.85 -3.11
N GLU A 63 18.44 44.71 -3.30
CA GLU A 63 19.68 44.42 -4.00
C GLU A 63 20.84 44.14 -3.02
N ASP A 64 21.88 43.44 -3.50
CA ASP A 64 23.06 43.07 -2.70
C ASP A 64 23.69 44.25 -1.97
N HIS A 65 23.76 45.41 -2.62
CA HIS A 65 24.38 46.61 -2.06
C HIS A 65 23.55 47.19 -0.90
N GLU A 66 22.22 47.11 -0.97
CA GLU A 66 21.32 47.60 0.07
C GLU A 66 21.46 46.75 1.33
N LEU A 67 21.54 45.42 1.20
CA LEU A 67 21.75 44.56 2.37
C LEU A 67 23.14 44.77 3.00
N LYS A 68 24.19 44.97 2.19
CA LYS A 68 25.53 45.29 2.71
C LYS A 68 25.53 46.59 3.50
N GLU A 69 24.95 47.64 2.94
CA GLU A 69 24.82 48.94 3.60
C GLU A 69 24.01 48.81 4.91
N PHE A 70 22.92 48.03 4.89
CA PHE A 70 22.12 47.80 6.09
C PHE A 70 22.94 47.09 7.19
N VAL A 71 23.75 46.10 6.82
CA VAL A 71 24.64 45.39 7.75
C VAL A 71 25.71 46.31 8.33
N GLU A 72 26.33 47.16 7.50
CA GLU A 72 27.35 48.14 7.95
C GLU A 72 26.78 49.12 9.00
N ASN A 73 25.50 49.47 8.83
CA ASN A 73 24.77 50.34 9.75
C ASN A 73 24.37 49.67 11.08
N HIS A 74 24.50 48.33 11.19
CA HIS A 74 24.07 47.54 12.35
C HIS A 74 25.18 46.60 12.82
N PRO A 75 26.23 47.11 13.50
CA PRO A 75 27.44 46.34 13.82
C PRO A 75 27.24 45.17 14.80
N LYS A 76 26.09 45.08 15.50
CA LYS A 76 25.74 43.94 16.37
C LYS A 76 24.95 42.85 15.65
N LEU A 77 24.56 43.06 14.40
CA LEU A 77 23.84 42.10 13.58
C LEU A 77 24.73 40.89 13.32
N LYS A 78 24.22 39.68 13.59
CA LYS A 78 24.98 38.42 13.47
C LYS A 78 24.41 37.52 12.39
N THR A 79 23.10 37.50 12.24
CA THR A 79 22.40 36.58 11.34
C THR A 79 21.38 37.34 10.51
N VAL A 80 21.33 37.04 9.23
CA VAL A 80 20.33 37.56 8.30
C VAL A 80 19.68 36.41 7.57
N ALA A 81 18.35 36.29 7.65
CA ALA A 81 17.58 35.42 6.77
C ALA A 81 17.15 36.21 5.52
N ALA A 82 17.65 35.77 4.37
CA ALA A 82 17.42 36.37 3.05
C ALA A 82 17.00 35.30 2.04
N ILE A 83 16.09 34.41 2.46
CA ILE A 83 15.66 33.25 1.68
C ILE A 83 14.69 33.70 0.59
N SER A 84 14.85 33.18 -0.64
CA SER A 84 14.01 33.53 -1.79
C SER A 84 14.09 35.02 -2.15
N THR A 85 15.30 35.58 -2.19
CA THR A 85 15.57 36.98 -2.53
C THR A 85 16.49 37.06 -3.75
N ARG A 86 16.79 38.27 -4.26
CA ARG A 86 17.79 38.44 -5.33
C ARG A 86 19.23 38.21 -4.86
N CYS A 87 19.43 38.09 -3.54
CA CYS A 87 20.73 37.93 -2.89
C CYS A 87 21.13 36.45 -2.70
N ASP A 88 20.60 35.56 -3.54
CA ASP A 88 20.87 34.12 -3.46
C ASP A 88 22.35 33.77 -3.74
N ASN A 89 23.15 34.69 -4.31
CA ASN A 89 24.60 34.52 -4.53
C ASN A 89 25.46 35.39 -3.61
N LEU A 90 24.84 36.14 -2.70
CA LEU A 90 25.54 37.08 -1.84
C LEU A 90 26.31 36.34 -0.73
N HIS A 91 27.48 36.87 -0.38
CA HIS A 91 28.25 36.49 0.79
C HIS A 91 28.70 37.75 1.54
N ILE A 92 28.44 37.78 2.85
CA ILE A 92 28.89 38.83 3.76
C ILE A 92 29.72 38.14 4.86
N PRO A 93 31.07 38.26 4.85
CA PRO A 93 31.94 37.45 5.71
C PRO A 93 31.67 37.54 7.23
N THR A 94 31.11 38.66 7.69
CA THR A 94 30.83 38.91 9.12
C THR A 94 29.46 38.45 9.58
N ILE A 95 28.62 37.96 8.66
CA ILE A 95 27.21 37.62 8.92
C ILE A 95 26.96 36.15 8.56
N ASP A 96 26.25 35.44 9.45
CA ASP A 96 25.64 34.16 9.13
C ASP A 96 24.40 34.42 8.25
N LEU A 97 24.62 34.43 6.93
CA LEU A 97 23.58 34.70 5.94
C LEU A 97 22.85 33.41 5.59
N LEU A 98 21.57 33.32 5.96
CA LEU A 98 20.66 32.22 5.61
C LEU A 98 20.03 32.52 4.26
N ASN A 99 20.57 31.90 3.22
CA ASN A 99 20.11 31.95 1.83
C ASN A 99 20.37 30.60 1.15
N ASN A 100 20.24 30.55 -0.17
CA ASN A 100 20.43 29.33 -0.95
C ASN A 100 21.81 29.27 -1.67
N ASN A 101 22.75 30.14 -1.30
CA ASN A 101 24.04 30.29 -2.01
C ASN A 101 24.91 29.02 -1.90
N SER A 102 25.08 28.52 -0.67
CA SER A 102 25.87 27.33 -0.38
C SER A 102 25.01 26.21 0.19
N THR A 103 25.54 24.98 0.20
CA THR A 103 24.87 23.83 0.81
C THR A 103 24.64 24.05 2.31
N ASP A 104 25.65 24.52 3.04
CA ASP A 104 25.53 24.84 4.49
C ASP A 104 24.44 25.88 4.76
N SER A 105 24.42 26.96 3.99
CA SER A 105 23.41 28.01 4.15
C SER A 105 22.00 27.53 3.78
N THR A 106 21.88 26.68 2.75
CA THR A 106 20.60 26.06 2.35
C THR A 106 20.06 25.15 3.47
N ILE A 107 20.92 24.36 4.11
CA ILE A 107 20.56 23.49 5.23
C ILE A 107 20.04 24.33 6.40
N LYS A 108 20.82 25.32 6.85
CA LYS A 108 20.42 26.24 7.93
C LYS A 108 19.13 27.00 7.60
N SER A 109 18.94 27.39 6.32
CA SER A 109 17.74 28.08 5.85
C SER A 109 16.49 27.21 5.97
N LEU A 110 16.58 25.92 5.62
CA LEU A 110 15.46 24.99 5.79
C LEU A 110 15.18 24.71 7.27
N GLU A 111 16.21 24.51 8.10
CA GLU A 111 16.06 24.33 9.55
C GLU A 111 15.38 25.53 10.19
N TYR A 112 15.84 26.74 9.85
CA TYR A 112 15.23 28.00 10.26
C TYR A 112 13.75 28.06 9.86
N ALA A 113 13.44 27.80 8.59
CA ALA A 113 12.08 27.90 8.07
C ALA A 113 11.14 26.89 8.76
N VAL A 114 11.58 25.64 8.96
CA VAL A 114 10.80 24.61 9.66
C VAL A 114 10.59 24.98 11.13
N THR A 115 11.65 25.34 11.85
CA THR A 115 11.61 25.69 13.28
C THR A 115 10.67 26.85 13.55
N ASN A 116 10.59 27.81 12.62
CA ASN A 116 9.79 29.01 12.75
C ASN A 116 8.40 28.91 12.11
N ASP A 117 7.97 27.72 11.69
CA ASP A 117 6.68 27.44 11.04
C ASP A 117 6.45 28.27 9.75
N ARG A 118 7.52 28.64 9.04
CA ARG A 118 7.49 29.46 7.83
C ARG A 118 7.26 28.60 6.59
N LYS A 119 6.02 28.12 6.45
CA LYS A 119 5.60 27.17 5.40
C LYS A 119 6.10 27.53 4.00
N ASP A 120 5.92 28.75 3.53
CA ASP A 120 6.30 29.12 2.16
C ASP A 120 7.83 29.12 1.97
N LEU A 121 8.60 29.57 2.98
CA LEU A 121 10.07 29.48 2.96
C LEU A 121 10.54 28.03 2.96
N THR A 122 9.92 27.19 3.78
CA THR A 122 10.20 25.75 3.81
C THR A 122 9.99 25.11 2.45
N GLU A 123 8.89 25.46 1.76
CA GLU A 123 8.62 24.98 0.40
C GLU A 123 9.71 25.41 -0.59
N VAL A 124 10.15 26.67 -0.54
CA VAL A 124 11.22 27.16 -1.42
C VAL A 124 12.53 26.40 -1.17
N CYS A 125 12.93 26.24 0.09
CA CYS A 125 14.15 25.51 0.43
C CYS A 125 14.10 24.04 -0.02
N ILE A 126 12.97 23.34 0.17
CA ILE A 126 12.82 21.95 -0.29
C ILE A 126 12.93 21.87 -1.83
N ARG A 127 12.31 22.80 -2.56
CA ARG A 127 12.43 22.84 -4.03
C ARG A 127 13.87 23.05 -4.47
N PHE A 128 14.58 23.97 -3.83
CA PHE A 128 15.98 24.23 -4.14
C PHE A 128 16.87 23.00 -3.87
N ILE A 129 16.68 22.31 -2.75
CA ILE A 129 17.35 21.04 -2.45
C ILE A 129 17.02 19.98 -3.51
N THR A 130 15.74 19.88 -3.90
CA THR A 130 15.29 18.93 -4.93
C THR A 130 16.02 19.18 -6.25
N ASP A 131 16.08 20.44 -6.70
CA ASP A 131 16.77 20.82 -7.93
C ASP A 131 18.28 20.52 -7.87
N LYS A 132 18.92 20.76 -6.72
CA LYS A 132 20.34 20.44 -6.53
C LYS A 132 20.61 18.94 -6.59
N LEU A 133 19.83 18.14 -5.87
CA LEU A 133 19.94 16.69 -5.89
C LEU A 133 19.61 16.13 -7.29
N ASP A 134 18.68 16.74 -8.01
CA ASP A 134 18.29 16.26 -9.35
C ASP A 134 19.32 16.60 -10.44
N ARG A 135 19.93 17.80 -10.41
CA ARG A 135 20.73 18.31 -11.54
C ARG A 135 22.23 18.32 -11.32
N ILE A 136 22.69 18.47 -10.08
CA ILE A 136 24.11 18.70 -9.78
C ILE A 136 24.64 17.80 -8.65
N HIS A 137 23.98 16.67 -8.36
CA HIS A 137 24.43 15.75 -7.31
C HIS A 137 25.87 15.26 -7.52
N ASP A 138 26.34 15.15 -8.76
CA ASP A 138 27.73 14.79 -9.08
C ASP A 138 28.77 15.83 -8.62
N GLN A 139 28.36 17.08 -8.44
CA GLN A 139 29.22 18.18 -7.98
C GLN A 139 29.22 18.31 -6.45
N LEU A 140 28.22 17.74 -5.78
CA LEU A 140 28.12 17.75 -4.32
C LEU A 140 29.01 16.66 -3.73
N ASN A 141 29.68 16.93 -2.61
CA ASN A 141 30.38 15.90 -1.86
C ASN A 141 29.41 15.11 -0.93
N ASP A 142 29.87 13.98 -0.38
CA ASP A 142 29.01 13.11 0.43
C ASP A 142 28.52 13.78 1.73
N SER A 143 29.30 14.70 2.30
CA SER A 143 28.88 15.47 3.49
C SER A 143 27.75 16.44 3.15
N GLU A 144 27.80 17.08 1.98
CA GLU A 144 26.76 18.00 1.51
C GLU A 144 25.44 17.26 1.26
N ILE A 145 25.51 16.12 0.57
CA ILE A 145 24.35 15.25 0.34
C ILE A 145 23.79 14.76 1.67
N SER A 146 24.64 14.27 2.59
CA SER A 146 24.21 13.86 3.93
C SER A 146 23.47 14.98 4.66
N GLY A 147 23.99 16.21 4.57
CA GLY A 147 23.35 17.41 5.09
C GLY A 147 21.94 17.63 4.50
N PHE A 148 21.79 17.55 3.19
CA PHE A 148 20.48 17.64 2.53
C PHE A 148 19.52 16.52 2.96
N LEU A 149 19.97 15.28 3.03
CA LEU A 149 19.14 14.16 3.49
C LEU A 149 18.67 14.37 4.94
N ASN A 150 19.57 14.82 5.82
CA ASN A 150 19.25 15.04 7.24
C ASN A 150 18.25 16.18 7.42
N VAL A 151 18.38 17.29 6.70
CA VAL A 151 17.44 18.40 6.82
C VAL A 151 16.07 18.09 6.19
N LEU A 152 16.02 17.26 5.13
CA LEU A 152 14.75 16.74 4.60
C LEU A 152 14.06 15.81 5.61
N ARG A 153 14.83 14.95 6.31
CA ARG A 153 14.31 14.13 7.41
C ARG A 153 13.78 15.00 8.55
N TYR A 154 14.51 16.05 8.91
CA TYR A 154 14.06 17.04 9.90
C TYR A 154 12.72 17.66 9.50
N ALA A 155 12.57 18.09 8.24
CA ALA A 155 11.32 18.63 7.72
C ALA A 155 10.15 17.61 7.76
N LEU A 156 10.41 16.33 7.50
CA LEU A 156 9.40 15.26 7.63
C LEU A 156 8.91 15.08 9.07
N ILE A 157 9.83 15.18 10.04
CA ILE A 157 9.54 14.96 11.46
C ILE A 157 8.85 16.20 12.05
N GLU A 158 9.52 17.34 12.02
CA GLU A 158 9.18 18.53 12.80
C GLU A 158 8.12 19.42 12.15
N SER A 159 7.92 19.34 10.84
CA SER A 159 6.95 20.23 10.19
C SER A 159 5.52 19.97 10.65
N LYS A 160 4.83 21.03 11.05
CA LYS A 160 3.40 21.01 11.39
C LYS A 160 2.49 20.93 10.16
N TYR A 161 3.03 21.17 8.97
CA TYR A 161 2.27 21.28 7.73
C TYR A 161 2.37 20.01 6.89
N GLU A 162 1.23 19.35 6.66
CA GLU A 162 1.17 18.15 5.82
C GLU A 162 1.72 18.37 4.40
N LEU A 163 1.56 19.58 3.85
CA LEU A 163 2.11 19.93 2.52
C LEU A 163 3.64 19.82 2.50
N ILE A 164 4.31 20.28 3.55
CA ILE A 164 5.77 20.22 3.64
C ILE A 164 6.23 18.78 3.72
N LYS A 165 5.55 17.94 4.52
CA LYS A 165 5.86 16.50 4.57
C LYS A 165 5.68 15.85 3.19
N CYS A 166 4.62 16.22 2.46
CA CYS A 166 4.41 15.75 1.09
C CYS A 166 5.53 16.19 0.14
N LEU A 167 5.97 17.45 0.21
CA LEU A 167 7.08 17.96 -0.63
C LEU A 167 8.41 17.29 -0.32
N ALA A 168 8.70 17.01 0.95
CA ALA A 168 9.88 16.25 1.32
C ALA A 168 9.81 14.82 0.77
N ILE A 169 8.66 14.12 0.90
CA ILE A 169 8.43 12.81 0.27
C ILE A 169 8.62 12.89 -1.26
N GLN A 170 8.10 13.95 -1.90
CA GLN A 170 8.25 14.16 -3.33
C GLN A 170 9.72 14.27 -3.73
N CYS A 171 10.53 15.02 -2.99
CA CYS A 171 11.97 15.15 -3.24
C CYS A 171 12.66 13.78 -3.31
N PHE A 172 12.40 12.89 -2.34
CA PHE A 172 12.92 11.52 -2.33
C PHE A 172 12.43 10.69 -3.53
N ALA A 173 11.20 10.91 -3.97
CA ALA A 173 10.58 10.13 -5.05
C ALA A 173 10.91 10.62 -6.46
N THR A 174 11.26 11.90 -6.64
CA THR A 174 11.43 12.49 -7.97
C THR A 174 12.87 12.81 -8.31
N SER A 175 13.73 13.07 -7.33
CA SER A 175 15.13 13.38 -7.63
C SER A 175 15.84 12.17 -8.25
N SER A 176 16.59 12.43 -9.33
CA SER A 176 17.43 11.45 -10.02
C SER A 176 18.55 10.86 -9.15
N PHE A 177 19.00 11.61 -8.13
CA PHE A 177 20.06 11.15 -7.22
C PHE A 177 19.73 9.80 -6.58
N PHE A 178 18.46 9.58 -6.23
CA PHE A 178 17.98 8.33 -5.61
C PHE A 178 17.93 7.13 -6.58
N GLU A 179 18.32 7.31 -7.85
CA GLU A 179 18.51 6.23 -8.83
C GLU A 179 19.99 5.93 -9.07
N THR A 180 20.90 6.73 -8.50
CA THR A 180 22.34 6.62 -8.76
C THR A 180 23.01 5.53 -7.92
N GLU A 181 24.02 4.87 -8.49
CA GLU A 181 24.84 3.91 -7.75
C GLU A 181 25.53 4.54 -6.53
N ARG A 182 25.88 5.83 -6.63
CA ARG A 182 26.49 6.61 -5.54
C ARG A 182 25.59 6.67 -4.32
N PHE A 183 24.29 6.93 -4.49
CA PHE A 183 23.36 6.96 -3.37
C PHE A 183 23.36 5.62 -2.62
N PHE A 184 23.30 4.51 -3.36
CA PHE A 184 23.26 3.17 -2.75
C PHE A 184 24.57 2.73 -2.12
N LYS A 185 25.72 3.15 -2.67
CA LYS A 185 27.03 2.82 -2.11
C LYS A 185 27.39 3.68 -0.90
N SER A 186 27.21 4.99 -0.99
CA SER A 186 27.65 5.94 0.04
C SER A 186 26.63 6.10 1.17
N PHE A 187 25.33 5.91 0.92
CA PHE A 187 24.26 6.19 1.88
C PHE A 187 23.44 4.94 2.25
N TRP A 188 24.03 3.76 2.08
CA TRP A 188 23.35 2.49 2.31
C TRP A 188 22.71 2.36 3.70
N LEU A 189 23.41 2.85 4.73
CA LEU A 189 22.97 2.73 6.12
C LEU A 189 21.80 3.68 6.43
N GLU A 190 21.73 4.81 5.74
CA GLU A 190 20.70 5.81 5.88
C GLU A 190 19.40 5.43 5.19
N ILE A 191 19.47 4.64 4.11
CA ILE A 191 18.30 4.23 3.30
C ILE A 191 17.21 3.61 4.18
N THR A 192 17.56 2.67 5.04
CA THR A 192 16.57 2.00 5.91
C THR A 192 15.82 3.02 6.76
N GLY A 193 16.54 3.95 7.38
CA GLY A 193 15.95 4.99 8.21
C GLY A 193 15.11 6.00 7.42
N ILE A 194 15.51 6.32 6.18
CA ILE A 194 14.73 7.20 5.28
C ILE A 194 13.42 6.51 4.89
N VAL A 195 13.47 5.25 4.43
CA VAL A 195 12.29 4.50 4.00
C VAL A 195 11.31 4.34 5.17
N GLU A 196 11.78 3.92 6.35
CA GLU A 196 10.93 3.81 7.56
C GLU A 196 10.26 5.16 7.91
N LEU A 197 11.00 6.26 7.80
CA LEU A 197 10.48 7.60 8.06
C LEU A 197 9.43 8.05 7.03
N LEU A 198 9.62 7.75 5.75
CA LEU A 198 8.66 8.09 4.70
C LEU A 198 7.30 7.42 4.94
N PHE A 199 7.29 6.11 5.23
CA PHE A 199 6.06 5.37 5.53
C PHE A 199 5.39 5.89 6.81
N THR A 200 6.17 6.16 7.87
CA THR A 200 5.63 6.72 9.12
C THR A 200 5.00 8.09 8.87
N SER A 201 5.69 8.96 8.13
CA SER A 201 5.22 10.30 7.79
C SER A 201 3.91 10.27 7.00
N CYS A 202 3.74 9.30 6.10
CA CYS A 202 2.50 9.12 5.34
C CYS A 202 1.30 8.78 6.22
N LYS A 203 1.47 8.00 7.29
CA LYS A 203 0.38 7.65 8.21
C LYS A 203 -0.16 8.87 8.97
N HIS A 204 0.64 9.93 9.08
CA HIS A 204 0.27 11.19 9.73
C HIS A 204 -0.43 12.19 8.80
N LEU A 205 -0.52 11.92 7.49
CA LEU A 205 -1.25 12.75 6.52
C LEU A 205 -2.76 12.47 6.64
N LYS A 206 -3.43 13.10 7.61
CA LYS A 206 -4.84 12.84 7.95
C LYS A 206 -5.82 13.80 7.27
N ARG A 207 -5.43 15.05 6.97
CA ARG A 207 -6.38 16.11 6.59
C ARG A 207 -6.76 16.11 5.11
N SER A 208 -5.94 15.53 4.23
CA SER A 208 -6.22 15.54 2.78
C SER A 208 -6.04 14.16 2.15
N GLU A 209 -7.17 13.55 1.77
CA GLU A 209 -7.17 12.26 1.06
C GLU A 209 -6.40 12.35 -0.27
N ILE A 210 -6.54 13.45 -1.01
CA ILE A 210 -5.83 13.69 -2.27
C ILE A 210 -4.32 13.70 -2.03
N ARG A 211 -3.84 14.46 -1.04
CA ARG A 211 -2.40 14.52 -0.72
C ARG A 211 -1.89 13.16 -0.24
N ARG A 212 -2.67 12.44 0.56
CA ARG A 212 -2.31 11.09 1.00
C ARG A 212 -2.16 10.15 -0.19
N LYS A 213 -3.09 10.14 -1.16
CA LYS A 213 -2.98 9.31 -2.37
C LYS A 213 -1.72 9.64 -3.18
N ILE A 214 -1.40 10.93 -3.33
CA ILE A 214 -0.19 11.39 -4.03
C ILE A 214 1.07 10.94 -3.27
N ALA A 215 1.12 11.15 -1.94
CA ALA A 215 2.24 10.73 -1.11
C ALA A 215 2.45 9.21 -1.14
N ILE A 216 1.38 8.41 -1.11
CA ILE A 216 1.44 6.95 -1.28
C ILE A 216 2.08 6.60 -2.63
N SER A 217 1.67 7.26 -3.72
CA SER A 217 2.27 7.02 -5.05
C SER A 217 3.78 7.33 -5.07
N TRP A 218 4.21 8.41 -4.41
CA TRP A 218 5.62 8.76 -4.28
C TRP A 218 6.40 7.76 -3.44
N ILE A 219 5.86 7.31 -2.30
CA ILE A 219 6.49 6.29 -1.46
C ILE A 219 6.65 4.98 -2.22
N LEU A 220 5.62 4.55 -2.95
CA LEU A 220 5.71 3.36 -3.79
C LEU A 220 6.77 3.53 -4.89
N THR A 221 6.98 4.74 -5.41
CA THR A 221 8.06 5.02 -6.38
C THR A 221 9.44 4.88 -5.73
N VAL A 222 9.60 5.34 -4.48
CA VAL A 222 10.83 5.09 -3.71
C VAL A 222 11.02 3.58 -3.50
N SER A 223 10.00 2.85 -3.06
CA SER A 223 10.08 1.40 -2.87
C SER A 223 10.41 0.63 -4.16
N GLU A 224 9.82 1.01 -5.28
CA GLU A 224 10.11 0.44 -6.60
C GLU A 224 11.58 0.61 -6.97
N ARG A 225 12.11 1.84 -6.86
CA ARG A 225 13.54 2.11 -7.09
C ARG A 225 14.43 1.25 -6.19
N MET A 226 14.08 1.10 -4.91
CA MET A 226 14.85 0.28 -3.97
C MET A 226 14.90 -1.19 -4.39
N VAL A 227 13.76 -1.73 -4.86
CA VAL A 227 13.65 -3.13 -5.29
C VAL A 227 14.33 -3.35 -6.63
N ASP A 228 14.24 -2.40 -7.57
CA ASP A 228 14.91 -2.49 -8.87
C ASP A 228 16.43 -2.62 -8.75
N LEU A 229 17.02 -2.16 -7.65
CA LEU A 229 18.47 -2.27 -7.43
C LEU A 229 18.93 -3.68 -7.13
N LEU A 230 18.04 -4.51 -6.59
CA LEU A 230 18.32 -5.92 -6.37
C LEU A 230 18.68 -6.61 -7.69
N LYS A 231 18.16 -6.11 -8.82
CA LYS A 231 18.48 -6.60 -10.18
C LYS A 231 19.96 -6.42 -10.54
N PHE A 232 20.64 -5.45 -9.92
CA PHE A 232 22.06 -5.18 -10.15
C PHE A 232 22.98 -5.97 -9.19
N GLY A 233 22.45 -6.98 -8.49
CA GLY A 233 23.23 -7.85 -7.60
C GLY A 233 23.49 -7.25 -6.22
N ASN A 234 22.88 -6.11 -5.90
CA ASN A 234 22.91 -5.54 -4.56
C ASN A 234 21.98 -6.36 -3.65
N ILE A 235 22.41 -6.63 -2.43
CA ILE A 235 21.62 -7.35 -1.43
C ILE A 235 21.02 -6.31 -0.48
N LEU A 236 19.70 -6.12 -0.50
CA LEU A 236 19.02 -5.36 0.56
C LEU A 236 19.15 -6.08 1.89
N GLN A 237 19.30 -5.32 2.97
CA GLN A 237 19.20 -5.88 4.31
C GLN A 237 17.84 -6.58 4.47
N ASP A 238 17.83 -7.80 5.00
CA ASP A 238 16.59 -8.58 5.11
C ASP A 238 15.47 -7.83 5.83
N ARG A 239 15.85 -7.05 6.86
CA ARG A 239 14.95 -6.15 7.59
C ARG A 239 14.28 -5.13 6.67
N LEU A 240 15.04 -4.48 5.79
CA LEU A 240 14.52 -3.46 4.89
C LEU A 240 13.62 -4.09 3.82
N LEU A 241 14.01 -5.24 3.26
CA LEU A 241 13.18 -5.94 2.27
C LEU A 241 11.83 -6.35 2.87
N ASN A 242 11.85 -6.96 4.07
CA ASN A 242 10.63 -7.31 4.80
C ASN A 242 9.78 -6.06 5.04
N PHE A 243 10.38 -4.97 5.52
CA PHE A 243 9.67 -3.72 5.76
C PHE A 243 9.00 -3.18 4.48
N ILE A 244 9.69 -3.18 3.34
CA ILE A 244 9.14 -2.75 2.05
C ILE A 244 7.94 -3.62 1.66
N ILE A 245 8.04 -4.95 1.79
CA ILE A 245 6.94 -5.88 1.47
C ILE A 245 5.72 -5.59 2.34
N GLU A 246 5.92 -5.60 3.67
CA GLU A 246 4.83 -5.41 4.62
C GLU A 246 4.10 -4.09 4.37
N LYS A 247 4.86 -3.00 4.16
CA LYS A 247 4.26 -1.69 3.95
C LYS A 247 3.67 -1.50 2.56
N THR A 248 4.24 -2.13 1.53
CA THR A 248 3.67 -2.10 0.18
C THR A 248 2.31 -2.79 0.14
N ILE A 249 2.19 -3.94 0.82
CA ILE A 249 0.92 -4.65 1.00
C ILE A 249 -0.08 -3.79 1.80
N GLU A 250 0.37 -3.19 2.92
CA GLU A 250 -0.46 -2.29 3.75
C GLU A 250 -1.03 -1.12 2.92
N LEU A 251 -0.20 -0.50 2.07
CA LEU A 251 -0.61 0.63 1.23
C LEU A 251 -1.54 0.22 0.08
N SER A 252 -1.46 -1.01 -0.41
CA SER A 252 -2.32 -1.53 -1.47
C SER A 252 -3.81 -1.47 -1.10
N CYS A 253 -4.09 -1.71 0.19
CA CYS A 253 -5.43 -1.67 0.73
C CYS A 253 -6.00 -0.24 0.82
N GLN A 254 -5.12 0.76 0.95
CA GLN A 254 -5.46 2.16 1.19
C GLN A 254 -5.61 2.98 -0.10
N SER A 255 -4.92 2.59 -1.18
CA SER A 255 -4.96 3.31 -2.46
C SER A 255 -5.02 2.35 -3.65
N PRO A 256 -6.22 1.84 -4.00
CA PRO A 256 -6.40 0.92 -5.13
C PRO A 256 -5.90 1.47 -6.47
N GLY A 257 -5.81 2.80 -6.63
CA GLY A 257 -5.27 3.44 -7.83
C GLY A 257 -3.81 3.08 -8.12
N ASN A 258 -3.07 2.56 -7.14
CA ASN A 258 -1.66 2.17 -7.30
C ASN A 258 -1.46 0.65 -7.42
N ILE A 259 -2.54 -0.12 -7.68
CA ILE A 259 -2.48 -1.59 -7.61
C ILE A 259 -1.39 -2.20 -8.49
N ARG A 260 -1.21 -1.69 -9.72
CA ARG A 260 -0.17 -2.17 -10.65
C ARG A 260 1.24 -1.93 -10.13
N LYS A 261 1.48 -0.77 -9.51
CA LYS A 261 2.79 -0.44 -8.93
C LYS A 261 3.08 -1.32 -7.71
N VAL A 262 2.09 -1.53 -6.84
CA VAL A 262 2.19 -2.49 -5.73
C VAL A 262 2.50 -3.90 -6.24
N SER A 263 1.79 -4.36 -7.27
CA SER A 263 2.04 -5.67 -7.88
C SER A 263 3.46 -5.80 -8.41
N SER A 264 3.94 -4.78 -9.14
CA SER A 264 5.32 -4.74 -9.66
C SER A 264 6.35 -4.88 -8.56
N ILE A 265 6.25 -4.05 -7.51
CA ILE A 265 7.15 -4.08 -6.35
C ILE A 265 7.13 -5.45 -5.68
N PHE A 266 5.95 -6.00 -5.44
CA PHE A 266 5.78 -7.28 -4.74
C PHE A 266 6.31 -8.47 -5.55
N ILE A 267 5.99 -8.54 -6.84
CA ILE A 267 6.47 -9.58 -7.76
C ILE A 267 7.99 -9.54 -7.86
N GLU A 268 8.57 -8.35 -8.00
CA GLU A 268 10.02 -8.20 -8.13
C GLU A 268 10.72 -8.56 -6.81
N THR A 269 10.20 -8.07 -5.68
CA THR A 269 10.73 -8.40 -4.36
C THR A 269 10.73 -9.91 -4.10
N ASN A 270 9.67 -10.61 -4.49
CA ASN A 270 9.53 -12.05 -4.34
C ASN A 270 10.68 -12.85 -5.00
N ARG A 271 11.35 -12.32 -6.03
CA ARG A 271 12.51 -12.99 -6.66
C ARG A 271 13.75 -13.02 -5.77
N PHE A 272 13.83 -12.10 -4.82
CA PHE A 272 14.99 -11.91 -3.94
C PHE A 272 14.74 -12.38 -2.52
N MET A 273 13.54 -12.88 -2.22
CA MET A 273 13.20 -13.34 -0.89
C MET A 273 13.88 -14.67 -0.53
N SER A 274 14.51 -14.71 0.65
CA SER A 274 15.00 -15.93 1.27
C SER A 274 13.87 -16.75 1.90
N LEU A 275 14.14 -18.01 2.23
CA LEU A 275 13.19 -18.88 2.91
C LEU A 275 12.76 -18.33 4.28
N ASP A 276 13.70 -17.70 5.00
CA ASP A 276 13.44 -17.08 6.31
C ASP A 276 12.49 -15.88 6.16
N GLN A 277 12.65 -15.10 5.09
CA GLN A 277 11.75 -13.97 4.78
C GLN A 277 10.35 -14.45 4.42
N TYR A 278 10.23 -15.50 3.60
CA TYR A 278 8.92 -16.13 3.35
C TYR A 278 8.30 -16.60 4.67
N THR A 279 9.05 -17.27 5.52
CA THR A 279 8.55 -17.76 6.82
C THR A 279 8.08 -16.61 7.72
N ALA A 280 8.84 -15.51 7.77
CA ALA A 280 8.47 -14.32 8.54
C ALA A 280 7.16 -13.69 8.06
N ILE A 281 7.04 -13.44 6.75
CA ILE A 281 5.83 -12.87 6.13
C ILE A 281 4.63 -13.80 6.30
N SER A 282 4.83 -15.09 6.10
CA SER A 282 3.78 -16.10 6.18
C SER A 282 3.23 -16.30 7.58
N ASN A 283 3.98 -15.89 8.61
CA ASN A 283 3.55 -15.92 10.00
C ASN A 283 3.12 -14.56 10.54
N ASN A 284 3.28 -13.48 9.76
CA ASN A 284 2.70 -12.19 10.07
C ASN A 284 1.22 -12.16 9.66
N LYS A 285 0.34 -12.41 10.64
CA LYS A 285 -1.13 -12.47 10.48
C LYS A 285 -1.73 -11.25 9.79
N THR A 286 -1.21 -10.05 10.05
CA THR A 286 -1.70 -8.81 9.42
C THR A 286 -1.36 -8.78 7.94
N VAL A 287 -0.09 -9.07 7.61
CA VAL A 287 0.42 -9.02 6.24
C VAL A 287 -0.24 -10.08 5.37
N ILE A 288 -0.37 -11.32 5.85
CA ILE A 288 -0.98 -12.39 5.07
C ILE A 288 -2.47 -12.10 4.81
N LYS A 289 -3.20 -11.54 5.78
CA LYS A 289 -4.59 -11.11 5.60
C LYS A 289 -4.70 -10.04 4.51
N GLU A 290 -3.87 -9.01 4.59
CA GLU A 290 -3.85 -7.92 3.59
C GLU A 290 -3.42 -8.42 2.21
N LEU A 291 -2.55 -9.44 2.14
CA LEU A 291 -2.16 -10.08 0.88
C LEU A 291 -3.35 -10.80 0.21
N PHE A 292 -4.21 -11.47 0.97
CA PHE A 292 -5.46 -12.03 0.44
C PHE A 292 -6.41 -10.93 -0.04
N ASP A 293 -6.57 -9.85 0.71
CA ASP A 293 -7.40 -8.69 0.31
C ASP A 293 -6.88 -8.02 -0.96
N PHE A 294 -5.56 -7.97 -1.11
CA PHE A 294 -4.89 -7.47 -2.30
C PHE A 294 -5.14 -8.38 -3.50
N SER A 295 -4.94 -9.70 -3.36
CA SER A 295 -5.18 -10.68 -4.44
C SER A 295 -6.62 -10.66 -4.95
N HIS A 296 -7.59 -10.53 -4.04
CA HIS A 296 -9.00 -10.47 -4.37
C HIS A 296 -9.36 -9.20 -5.17
N ARG A 297 -8.70 -8.07 -4.90
CA ARG A 297 -8.85 -6.88 -5.75
C ARG A 297 -8.14 -7.04 -7.09
N LEU A 298 -6.99 -7.69 -7.08
CA LEU A 298 -6.12 -7.81 -8.25
C LEU A 298 -6.76 -8.63 -9.37
N ILE A 299 -7.55 -9.66 -9.03
CA ILE A 299 -8.23 -10.50 -10.03
C ILE A 299 -9.12 -9.69 -10.99
N THR A 300 -9.71 -8.58 -10.53
CA THR A 300 -10.59 -7.73 -11.34
C THR A 300 -9.84 -6.57 -12.01
N LEU A 301 -8.85 -6.01 -11.32
CA LEU A 301 -8.17 -4.78 -11.75
C LEU A 301 -6.92 -5.04 -12.61
N ASP A 302 -6.20 -6.13 -12.37
CA ASP A 302 -5.03 -6.53 -13.15
C ASP A 302 -4.82 -8.06 -13.11
N PRO A 303 -5.57 -8.80 -13.95
CA PRO A 303 -5.48 -10.26 -14.03
C PRO A 303 -4.08 -10.79 -14.38
N SER A 304 -3.25 -9.98 -15.05
CA SER A 304 -1.90 -10.37 -15.47
C SER A 304 -0.95 -10.47 -14.27
N SER A 305 -1.02 -9.49 -13.38
CA SER A 305 -0.28 -9.50 -12.11
C SER A 305 -0.87 -10.50 -11.12
N TYR A 306 -2.19 -10.71 -11.14
CA TYR A 306 -2.89 -11.64 -10.24
C TYR A 306 -2.24 -13.03 -10.24
N LYS A 307 -1.99 -13.60 -11.43
CA LYS A 307 -1.35 -14.92 -11.55
C LYS A 307 -0.04 -15.01 -10.77
N GLN A 308 0.85 -14.04 -10.96
CA GLN A 308 2.16 -14.03 -10.31
C GLN A 308 2.05 -13.83 -8.80
N VAL A 309 1.14 -12.96 -8.34
CA VAL A 309 0.86 -12.75 -6.92
C VAL A 309 0.32 -14.03 -6.26
N MET A 310 -0.50 -14.80 -6.96
CA MET A 310 -1.01 -16.09 -6.46
C MET A 310 0.10 -17.12 -6.26
N GLU A 311 1.11 -17.16 -7.14
CA GLU A 311 2.29 -18.02 -6.93
C GLU A 311 3.03 -17.64 -5.65
N VAL A 312 3.15 -16.34 -5.35
CA VAL A 312 3.75 -15.86 -4.09
C VAL A 312 2.92 -16.30 -2.88
N ILE A 313 1.59 -16.17 -2.96
CA ILE A 313 0.68 -16.60 -1.87
C ILE A 313 0.84 -18.10 -1.61
N VAL A 314 0.88 -18.93 -2.65
CA VAL A 314 1.11 -20.38 -2.50
C VAL A 314 2.42 -20.65 -1.77
N ARG A 315 3.51 -19.98 -2.16
CA ARG A 315 4.82 -20.11 -1.48
C ARG A 315 4.74 -19.70 -0.02
N CYS A 316 4.08 -18.58 0.28
CA CYS A 316 3.88 -18.14 1.65
C CYS A 316 3.09 -19.18 2.47
N LEU A 317 1.96 -19.66 1.96
CA LEU A 317 1.15 -20.65 2.69
C LEU A 317 1.88 -21.97 2.93
N ASN A 318 2.80 -22.36 2.05
CA ASN A 318 3.64 -23.53 2.26
C ASN A 318 4.62 -23.35 3.44
N GLN A 319 5.01 -22.12 3.76
CA GLN A 319 5.86 -21.76 4.90
C GLN A 319 5.09 -21.29 6.14
N ALA A 320 3.76 -21.14 6.04
CA ALA A 320 2.93 -20.69 7.15
C ALA A 320 2.82 -21.78 8.23
N SER A 321 2.92 -21.36 9.49
CA SER A 321 2.62 -22.24 10.63
C SER A 321 1.14 -22.61 10.65
N GLU A 322 0.84 -23.74 11.28
CA GLU A 322 -0.55 -24.18 11.52
C GLU A 322 -1.39 -23.09 12.22
N SER A 323 -0.78 -22.36 13.17
CA SER A 323 -1.44 -21.26 13.87
C SER A 323 -1.87 -20.11 12.95
N THR A 324 -1.12 -19.85 11.88
CA THR A 324 -1.43 -18.81 10.90
C THR A 324 -2.48 -19.29 9.91
N LEU A 325 -2.40 -20.55 9.47
CA LEU A 325 -3.43 -21.17 8.63
C LEU A 325 -4.77 -21.19 9.35
N ASN A 326 -4.80 -21.60 10.62
CA ASN A 326 -5.99 -21.55 11.48
C ASN A 326 -6.54 -20.12 11.59
N TYR A 327 -5.67 -19.12 11.72
CA TYR A 327 -6.08 -17.71 11.74
C TYR A 327 -6.74 -17.28 10.43
N LEU A 328 -6.17 -17.64 9.27
CA LEU A 328 -6.71 -17.31 7.95
C LEU A 328 -8.11 -17.91 7.74
N VAL A 329 -8.25 -19.19 8.07
CA VAL A 329 -9.51 -19.92 7.98
C VAL A 329 -10.55 -19.30 8.92
N SER A 330 -10.21 -19.07 10.19
CA SER A 330 -11.20 -18.67 11.19
C SER A 330 -11.55 -17.18 11.17
N ASN A 331 -10.61 -16.30 10.82
CA ASN A 331 -10.75 -14.85 11.05
C ASN A 331 -10.66 -13.96 9.79
N CYS A 332 -10.24 -14.48 8.63
CA CYS A 332 -9.90 -13.62 7.47
C CYS A 332 -10.83 -13.76 6.27
N GLN A 333 -11.90 -14.56 6.39
CA GLN A 333 -12.76 -14.93 5.25
C GLN A 333 -11.94 -15.47 4.05
N ALA A 334 -10.79 -16.10 4.32
CA ALA A 334 -9.86 -16.48 3.27
C ALA A 334 -10.47 -17.55 2.35
N VAL A 335 -11.24 -18.48 2.92
CA VAL A 335 -11.94 -19.54 2.18
C VAL A 335 -13.04 -18.95 1.29
N GLU A 336 -13.80 -18.00 1.81
CA GLU A 336 -14.86 -17.31 1.09
C GLU A 336 -14.29 -16.46 -0.06
N LYS A 337 -13.20 -15.73 0.18
CA LYS A 337 -12.51 -14.98 -0.88
C LYS A 337 -11.89 -15.90 -1.93
N CYS A 338 -11.34 -17.05 -1.54
CA CYS A 338 -10.88 -18.07 -2.48
C CYS A 338 -12.04 -18.58 -3.33
N TYR A 339 -13.22 -18.80 -2.73
CA TYR A 339 -14.42 -19.19 -3.47
C TYR A 339 -14.82 -18.12 -4.49
N GLU A 340 -14.92 -16.86 -4.08
CA GLU A 340 -15.25 -15.75 -4.99
C GLU A 340 -14.23 -15.64 -6.13
N GLN A 341 -12.93 -15.76 -5.81
CA GLN A 341 -11.88 -15.79 -6.82
C GLN A 341 -12.06 -16.97 -7.77
N VAL A 342 -12.36 -18.17 -7.27
CA VAL A 342 -12.64 -19.34 -8.11
C VAL A 342 -13.83 -19.08 -9.00
N MET A 343 -14.92 -18.49 -8.51
CA MET A 343 -16.08 -18.17 -9.36
C MET A 343 -15.74 -17.17 -10.48
N ILE A 344 -14.91 -16.16 -10.19
CA ILE A 344 -14.43 -15.20 -11.19
C ILE A 344 -13.50 -15.89 -12.20
N VAL A 345 -12.52 -16.68 -11.73
CA VAL A 345 -11.58 -17.40 -12.62
C VAL A 345 -12.27 -18.56 -13.36
N PHE A 346 -13.36 -19.13 -12.84
CA PHE A 346 -14.11 -20.22 -13.48
C PHE A 346 -14.69 -19.79 -14.83
N GLN A 347 -14.98 -18.49 -14.98
CA GLN A 347 -15.40 -17.88 -16.24
C GLN A 347 -14.21 -17.57 -17.18
N SER A 348 -12.97 -17.75 -16.72
CA SER A 348 -11.74 -17.44 -17.45
C SER A 348 -11.00 -18.72 -17.91
N PRO A 349 -10.37 -18.71 -19.10
CA PRO A 349 -9.66 -19.87 -19.63
C PRO A 349 -8.23 -20.09 -19.06
N SER A 350 -7.74 -19.30 -18.11
CA SER A 350 -6.34 -19.41 -17.66
C SER A 350 -6.12 -20.56 -16.64
N THR A 351 -5.43 -21.62 -17.06
CA THR A 351 -5.15 -22.83 -16.26
C THR A 351 -4.27 -22.57 -15.02
N ASP A 352 -3.30 -21.67 -15.12
CA ASP A 352 -2.25 -21.55 -14.09
C ASP A 352 -2.75 -20.90 -12.79
N SER A 353 -3.58 -19.86 -12.90
CA SER A 353 -4.21 -19.21 -11.73
C SER A 353 -5.10 -20.21 -10.97
N GLN A 354 -5.75 -21.11 -11.70
CA GLN A 354 -6.62 -22.13 -11.13
C GLN A 354 -5.82 -23.20 -10.39
N ASN A 355 -4.65 -23.61 -10.91
CA ASN A 355 -3.75 -24.52 -10.20
C ASN A 355 -3.26 -23.90 -8.88
N ASN A 356 -2.86 -22.63 -8.87
CA ASN A 356 -2.45 -21.94 -7.63
C ASN A 356 -3.61 -21.84 -6.61
N LEU A 357 -4.83 -21.56 -7.06
CA LEU A 357 -6.02 -21.59 -6.21
C LEU A 357 -6.24 -22.98 -5.59
N SER A 358 -6.06 -24.05 -6.36
CA SER A 358 -6.19 -25.43 -5.85
C SER A 358 -5.22 -25.67 -4.69
N LYS A 359 -3.95 -25.26 -4.83
CA LYS A 359 -2.90 -25.42 -3.82
C LYS A 359 -3.23 -24.63 -2.55
N ILE A 360 -3.74 -23.41 -2.69
CA ILE A 360 -4.18 -22.59 -1.56
C ILE A 360 -5.32 -23.27 -0.82
N VAL A 361 -6.35 -23.72 -1.54
CA VAL A 361 -7.54 -24.34 -0.94
C VAL A 361 -7.17 -25.63 -0.20
N LEU A 362 -6.34 -26.48 -0.80
CA LEU A 362 -5.86 -27.70 -0.14
C LEU A 362 -5.09 -27.39 1.14
N LYS A 363 -4.22 -26.37 1.11
CA LYS A 363 -3.44 -25.97 2.28
C LYS A 363 -4.30 -25.37 3.40
N LEU A 364 -5.36 -24.62 3.06
CA LEU A 364 -6.32 -24.12 4.04
C LEU A 364 -7.22 -25.22 4.58
N MET A 365 -7.58 -26.21 3.76
CA MET A 365 -8.39 -27.35 4.19
C MET A 365 -7.67 -28.24 5.19
N SER A 366 -6.35 -28.38 5.10
CA SER A 366 -5.58 -29.25 5.99
C SER A 366 -5.64 -28.87 7.47
N VAL A 367 -6.14 -27.67 7.79
CA VAL A 367 -6.28 -27.18 9.17
C VAL A 367 -7.74 -27.04 9.63
N LEU A 368 -8.71 -27.37 8.78
CA LEU A 368 -10.12 -27.34 9.15
C LEU A 368 -10.47 -28.51 10.07
N ASN A 369 -11.06 -28.20 11.22
CA ASN A 369 -11.63 -29.15 12.16
C ASN A 369 -13.14 -29.28 11.93
N LEU A 370 -13.51 -30.37 11.26
CA LEU A 370 -14.88 -30.71 10.91
C LEU A 370 -15.81 -30.90 12.13
N ASN A 371 -15.31 -30.89 13.36
CA ASN A 371 -16.17 -30.94 14.55
C ASN A 371 -16.85 -29.60 14.87
N TYR A 372 -16.31 -28.47 14.39
CA TYR A 372 -16.89 -27.15 14.63
C TYR A 372 -17.87 -26.74 13.52
N PRO A 373 -19.11 -26.31 13.85
CA PRO A 373 -20.11 -25.94 12.83
C PRO A 373 -19.66 -24.86 11.84
N ASP A 374 -18.96 -23.82 12.31
CA ASP A 374 -18.47 -22.73 11.46
C ASP A 374 -17.39 -23.22 10.48
N GLU A 375 -16.57 -24.18 10.92
CA GLU A 375 -15.53 -24.78 10.08
C GLU A 375 -16.12 -25.80 9.10
N LYS A 376 -17.25 -26.46 9.43
CA LYS A 376 -17.99 -27.30 8.48
C LYS A 376 -18.47 -26.51 7.26
N ALA A 377 -18.97 -25.29 7.45
CA ALA A 377 -19.39 -24.43 6.34
C ALA A 377 -18.21 -24.03 5.43
N LYS A 378 -17.05 -23.78 6.03
CA LYS A 378 -15.80 -23.50 5.29
C LYS A 378 -15.29 -24.73 4.56
N ALA A 379 -15.34 -25.91 5.20
CA ALA A 379 -14.97 -27.17 4.56
C ALA A 379 -15.88 -27.50 3.37
N LEU A 380 -17.19 -27.26 3.50
CA LEU A 380 -18.14 -27.39 2.39
C LEU A 380 -17.78 -26.44 1.23
N THR A 381 -17.46 -25.19 1.55
CA THR A 381 -17.05 -24.19 0.56
C THR A 381 -15.77 -24.62 -0.15
N SER A 382 -14.77 -25.09 0.60
CA SER A 382 -13.52 -25.61 0.04
C SER A 382 -13.74 -26.85 -0.83
N CYS A 383 -14.60 -27.80 -0.41
CA CYS A 383 -14.95 -28.97 -1.22
C CYS A 383 -15.69 -28.57 -2.51
N SER A 384 -16.49 -27.51 -2.47
CA SER A 384 -17.13 -26.93 -3.65
C SER A 384 -16.09 -26.39 -4.63
N ILE A 385 -15.09 -25.66 -4.13
CA ILE A 385 -13.96 -25.19 -4.93
C ILE A 385 -13.20 -26.37 -5.55
N LEU A 386 -12.82 -27.37 -4.77
CA LEU A 386 -12.08 -28.54 -5.26
C LEU A 386 -12.87 -29.31 -6.33
N SER A 387 -14.17 -29.48 -6.12
CA SER A 387 -15.07 -30.11 -7.09
C SER A 387 -15.15 -29.33 -8.40
N LEU A 388 -15.27 -28.00 -8.35
CA LEU A 388 -15.23 -27.14 -9.54
C LEU A 388 -13.91 -27.27 -10.30
N LEU A 389 -12.78 -27.30 -9.58
CA LEU A 389 -11.45 -27.41 -10.16
C LEU A 389 -11.24 -28.79 -10.81
N LEU A 390 -11.74 -29.87 -10.19
CA LEU A 390 -11.75 -31.22 -10.78
C LEU A 390 -12.60 -31.27 -12.05
N ALA A 391 -13.80 -30.69 -12.02
CA ALA A 391 -14.70 -30.60 -13.16
C ALA A 391 -14.11 -29.82 -14.35
N LYS A 392 -13.02 -29.09 -14.17
CA LYS A 392 -12.31 -28.41 -15.25
C LYS A 392 -10.94 -29.02 -15.57
N SER A 393 -10.59 -30.12 -14.89
CA SER A 393 -9.27 -30.75 -14.98
C SER A 393 -8.10 -29.83 -14.60
N LEU A 394 -8.28 -29.03 -13.55
CA LEU A 394 -7.33 -27.98 -13.11
C LEU A 394 -6.54 -28.34 -11.85
N VAL A 395 -6.62 -29.61 -11.45
CA VAL A 395 -5.95 -30.15 -10.28
C VAL A 395 -4.89 -31.13 -10.76
N ASP A 396 -3.64 -30.91 -10.37
CA ASP A 396 -2.52 -31.81 -10.72
C ASP A 396 -2.70 -33.17 -10.01
N ASP A 397 -2.96 -33.15 -8.70
CA ASP A 397 -3.12 -34.35 -7.86
C ASP A 397 -4.60 -34.70 -7.68
N ARG A 398 -5.21 -35.23 -8.74
CA ARG A 398 -6.64 -35.58 -8.76
C ARG A 398 -6.99 -36.69 -7.75
N GLU A 399 -6.06 -37.60 -7.50
CA GLU A 399 -6.27 -38.72 -6.57
C GLU A 399 -6.33 -38.22 -5.13
N TYR A 400 -5.40 -37.37 -4.71
CA TYR A 400 -5.41 -36.77 -3.39
C TYR A 400 -6.68 -35.94 -3.14
N VAL A 401 -7.08 -35.12 -4.12
CA VAL A 401 -8.33 -34.35 -4.01
C VAL A 401 -9.56 -35.25 -3.93
N ASN A 402 -9.60 -36.35 -4.68
CA ASN A 402 -10.67 -37.33 -4.56
C ASN A 402 -10.73 -37.98 -3.20
N THR A 403 -9.58 -38.31 -2.61
CA THR A 403 -9.52 -38.86 -1.24
C THR A 403 -10.10 -37.88 -0.23
N ILE A 404 -9.70 -36.60 -0.30
CA ILE A 404 -10.25 -35.54 0.58
C ILE A 404 -11.77 -35.42 0.41
N LEU A 405 -12.26 -35.39 -0.83
CA LEU A 405 -13.70 -35.31 -1.10
C LEU A 405 -14.43 -36.55 -0.57
N GLY A 406 -13.86 -37.74 -0.72
CA GLY A 406 -14.41 -38.99 -0.20
C GLY A 406 -14.51 -38.99 1.33
N GLU A 407 -13.44 -38.61 2.02
CA GLU A 407 -13.42 -38.47 3.49
C GLU A 407 -14.44 -37.43 3.98
N PHE A 408 -14.55 -36.30 3.28
CA PHE A 408 -15.56 -35.29 3.58
C PHE A 408 -16.98 -35.82 3.36
N ASN A 409 -17.25 -36.43 2.20
CA ASN A 409 -18.56 -37.00 1.87
C ASN A 409 -19.00 -38.06 2.89
N ASP A 410 -18.05 -38.86 3.40
CA ASP A 410 -18.33 -39.94 4.35
C ASP A 410 -18.48 -39.44 5.79
N SER A 411 -17.81 -38.34 6.16
CA SER A 411 -17.94 -37.69 7.47
C SER A 411 -19.11 -36.69 7.56
N TRP A 412 -19.67 -36.29 6.41
CA TRP A 412 -20.74 -35.29 6.36
C TRP A 412 -22.08 -35.83 6.90
N GLY A 413 -22.48 -35.35 8.07
CA GLY A 413 -23.83 -35.54 8.60
C GLY A 413 -24.81 -34.50 8.06
N ARG A 414 -26.12 -34.83 8.04
CA ARG A 414 -27.20 -33.88 7.70
C ARG A 414 -27.09 -32.63 8.59
N SER A 415 -26.62 -31.52 8.03
CA SER A 415 -26.60 -30.23 8.70
C SER A 415 -27.50 -29.26 7.95
N LYS A 416 -28.11 -28.31 8.69
CA LYS A 416 -28.87 -27.22 8.10
C LYS A 416 -27.87 -26.21 7.53
N ILE A 417 -27.46 -26.40 6.28
CA ILE A 417 -26.56 -25.47 5.60
C ILE A 417 -27.32 -24.18 5.24
N LEU A 418 -26.58 -23.06 5.28
CA LEU A 418 -27.01 -21.74 4.82
C LEU A 418 -27.39 -21.74 3.33
N ALA A 419 -28.40 -20.95 2.97
CA ALA A 419 -28.77 -20.68 1.59
C ALA A 419 -27.59 -20.06 0.85
N TYR A 420 -26.98 -20.82 -0.06
CA TYR A 420 -25.78 -20.39 -0.78
C TYR A 420 -26.19 -19.99 -2.21
N GLN A 421 -25.89 -18.75 -2.61
CA GLN A 421 -26.51 -18.10 -3.77
C GLN A 421 -26.05 -18.61 -5.15
N ASN A 422 -25.00 -19.45 -5.22
CA ASN A 422 -24.42 -19.91 -6.49
C ASN A 422 -24.34 -21.45 -6.63
N ILE A 423 -25.09 -22.22 -5.84
CA ILE A 423 -25.02 -23.70 -5.85
C ILE A 423 -25.37 -24.27 -7.24
N THR A 424 -26.31 -23.66 -7.96
CA THR A 424 -26.74 -24.12 -9.28
C THR A 424 -25.59 -24.19 -10.29
N GLU A 425 -24.76 -23.15 -10.37
CA GLU A 425 -23.61 -23.11 -11.28
C GLU A 425 -22.58 -24.17 -10.91
N VAL A 426 -22.34 -24.35 -9.61
CA VAL A 426 -21.44 -25.38 -9.08
C VAL A 426 -21.92 -26.78 -9.44
N MET A 427 -23.19 -27.08 -9.20
CA MET A 427 -23.76 -28.39 -9.50
C MET A 427 -23.82 -28.65 -11.00
N ASN A 428 -24.16 -27.65 -11.80
CA ASN A 428 -24.14 -27.79 -13.25
C ASN A 428 -22.74 -28.11 -13.76
N ALA A 429 -21.71 -27.41 -13.27
CA ALA A 429 -20.32 -27.69 -13.61
C ALA A 429 -19.90 -29.12 -13.22
N ILE A 430 -20.25 -29.57 -12.02
CA ILE A 430 -19.93 -30.91 -11.52
C ILE A 430 -20.64 -31.97 -12.35
N PHE A 431 -21.94 -31.87 -12.57
CA PHE A 431 -22.70 -32.95 -13.20
C PHE A 431 -22.53 -33.04 -14.72
N THR A 432 -22.17 -31.94 -15.39
CA THR A 432 -22.04 -31.93 -16.85
C THR A 432 -20.62 -32.15 -17.34
N SER A 433 -19.62 -32.08 -16.46
CA SER A 433 -18.23 -32.25 -16.85
C SER A 433 -17.82 -33.72 -17.00
N GLU A 434 -17.14 -34.02 -18.10
CA GLU A 434 -16.45 -35.31 -18.31
C GLU A 434 -15.26 -35.53 -17.37
N TYR A 435 -14.73 -34.45 -16.78
CA TYR A 435 -13.62 -34.50 -15.83
C TYR A 435 -14.08 -34.66 -14.38
N SER A 436 -15.39 -34.65 -14.11
CA SER A 436 -15.86 -34.87 -12.75
C SER A 436 -15.58 -36.29 -12.29
N THR A 437 -15.11 -36.41 -11.06
CA THR A 437 -14.82 -37.70 -10.43
C THR A 437 -16.04 -38.19 -9.68
N ASP A 438 -16.12 -39.49 -9.40
CA ASP A 438 -17.23 -40.05 -8.62
C ASP A 438 -17.42 -39.33 -7.28
N GLU A 439 -16.32 -38.99 -6.59
CA GLU A 439 -16.40 -38.26 -5.31
C GLU A 439 -16.86 -36.80 -5.47
N SER A 440 -16.50 -36.14 -6.57
CA SER A 440 -17.05 -34.82 -6.89
C SER A 440 -18.54 -34.88 -7.24
N ILE A 441 -18.98 -35.90 -7.99
CA ILE A 441 -20.40 -36.13 -8.28
C ILE A 441 -21.15 -36.42 -6.97
N ARG A 442 -20.64 -37.31 -6.11
CA ARG A 442 -21.21 -37.58 -4.79
C ARG A 442 -21.34 -36.31 -3.93
N PHE A 443 -20.33 -35.45 -3.96
CA PHE A 443 -20.37 -34.15 -3.30
C PHE A 443 -21.49 -33.26 -3.88
N GLY A 444 -21.64 -33.19 -5.21
CA GLY A 444 -22.74 -32.49 -5.87
C GLY A 444 -24.12 -33.04 -5.48
N LEU A 445 -24.26 -34.36 -5.35
CA LEU A 445 -25.49 -35.02 -4.89
C LEU A 445 -25.81 -34.64 -3.44
N MET A 446 -24.80 -34.58 -2.58
CA MET A 446 -24.92 -34.15 -1.19
C MET A 446 -25.36 -32.68 -1.09
N LEU A 447 -24.81 -31.78 -1.92
CA LEU A 447 -25.30 -30.40 -2.05
C LEU A 447 -26.76 -30.35 -2.51
N THR A 448 -27.12 -31.17 -3.51
CA THR A 448 -28.48 -31.26 -4.05
C THR A 448 -29.49 -31.68 -2.96
N SER A 449 -29.19 -32.74 -2.20
CA SER A 449 -30.03 -33.21 -1.09
C SER A 449 -30.26 -32.12 -0.04
N THR A 450 -29.21 -31.35 0.27
CA THR A 450 -29.33 -30.25 1.23
C THR A 450 -30.24 -29.13 0.69
N PHE A 451 -30.10 -28.79 -0.60
CA PHE A 451 -30.90 -27.75 -1.25
C PHE A 451 -32.38 -28.12 -1.39
N VAL A 452 -32.65 -29.35 -1.80
CA VAL A 452 -34.00 -29.92 -1.95
C VAL A 452 -34.78 -29.82 -0.63
N ASN A 453 -34.11 -29.98 0.52
CA ASN A 453 -34.71 -29.82 1.83
C ASN A 453 -34.95 -28.36 2.28
N ALA A 454 -34.26 -27.38 1.68
CA ALA A 454 -34.29 -25.99 2.12
C ALA A 454 -35.54 -25.20 1.67
N LYS A 455 -36.45 -25.81 0.89
CA LYS A 455 -37.63 -25.15 0.25
C LYS A 455 -37.29 -24.05 -0.78
N ILE A 456 -36.07 -23.99 -1.30
CA ILE A 456 -35.57 -22.91 -2.20
C ILE A 456 -35.56 -23.35 -3.69
N CYS A 457 -36.38 -24.31 -4.11
CA CYS A 457 -36.54 -24.58 -5.55
C CYS A 457 -37.62 -23.66 -6.12
N GLU A 458 -37.23 -22.45 -6.53
CA GLU A 458 -38.16 -21.40 -6.98
C GLU A 458 -38.75 -21.65 -8.39
N SER A 459 -38.17 -22.54 -9.21
CA SER A 459 -38.68 -22.85 -10.56
C SER A 459 -38.86 -24.35 -10.85
N THR A 460 -39.96 -24.68 -11.51
CA THR A 460 -40.26 -26.05 -12.00
C THR A 460 -39.22 -26.54 -13.00
N GLU A 461 -38.65 -25.64 -13.80
CA GLU A 461 -37.59 -25.97 -14.77
C GLU A 461 -36.34 -26.50 -14.08
N TYR A 462 -35.90 -25.81 -13.02
CA TYR A 462 -34.74 -26.23 -12.26
C TYR A 462 -34.98 -27.58 -11.56
N TRP A 463 -36.17 -27.77 -10.97
CA TRP A 463 -36.54 -29.04 -10.35
C TRP A 463 -36.50 -30.22 -11.33
N ASN A 464 -37.02 -30.01 -12.54
CA ASN A 464 -36.98 -31.01 -13.62
C ASN A 464 -35.54 -31.27 -14.09
N TRP A 465 -34.73 -30.23 -14.25
CA TRP A 465 -33.31 -30.37 -14.61
C TRP A 465 -32.56 -31.21 -13.57
N VAL A 466 -32.74 -30.94 -12.28
CA VAL A 466 -32.13 -31.74 -11.20
C VAL A 466 -32.59 -33.20 -11.31
N ARG A 467 -33.90 -33.45 -11.42
CA ARG A 467 -34.43 -34.82 -11.54
C ARG A 467 -33.80 -35.57 -12.71
N THR A 468 -33.83 -35.00 -13.92
CA THR A 468 -33.30 -35.64 -15.12
C THR A 468 -31.82 -35.94 -14.99
N THR A 469 -31.06 -35.00 -14.41
CA THR A 469 -29.62 -35.18 -14.15
C THR A 469 -29.37 -36.34 -13.17
N LEU A 470 -30.14 -36.41 -12.08
CA LEU A 470 -30.02 -37.49 -11.10
C LEU A 470 -30.43 -38.86 -11.66
N GLU A 471 -31.47 -38.92 -12.49
CA GLU A 471 -31.88 -40.16 -13.17
C GLU A 471 -30.80 -40.66 -14.13
N TYR A 472 -30.17 -39.74 -14.87
CA TYR A 472 -29.01 -40.06 -15.70
C TYR A 472 -27.86 -40.64 -14.86
N ILE A 473 -27.47 -39.96 -13.77
CA ILE A 473 -26.38 -40.44 -12.88
C ILE A 473 -26.71 -41.81 -12.29
N ARG A 474 -27.95 -42.02 -11.80
CA ARG A 474 -28.40 -43.31 -11.25
C ARG A 474 -28.26 -44.45 -12.27
N ASN A 475 -28.59 -44.18 -13.53
CA ASN A 475 -28.65 -45.19 -14.58
C ASN A 475 -27.31 -45.36 -15.32
N ASN A 476 -26.33 -44.48 -15.09
CA ASN A 476 -25.03 -44.53 -15.75
C ASN A 476 -24.11 -45.58 -15.09
N GLU A 477 -23.83 -46.67 -15.79
CA GLU A 477 -22.98 -47.77 -15.30
C GLU A 477 -21.50 -47.37 -15.09
N MET A 478 -21.06 -46.27 -15.70
CA MET A 478 -19.71 -45.72 -15.48
C MET A 478 -19.55 -45.12 -14.08
N CYS A 479 -20.64 -44.73 -13.42
CA CYS A 479 -20.60 -44.22 -12.05
C CYS A 479 -20.49 -45.38 -11.04
N THR A 480 -19.72 -45.20 -9.97
CA THR A 480 -19.64 -46.21 -8.91
C THR A 480 -21.01 -46.53 -8.32
N LYS A 481 -21.14 -47.74 -7.76
CA LYS A 481 -22.35 -48.16 -7.05
C LYS A 481 -22.78 -47.15 -5.98
N LYS A 482 -21.82 -46.61 -5.22
CA LYS A 482 -22.06 -45.63 -4.15
C LYS A 482 -22.61 -44.30 -4.70
N THR A 483 -22.10 -43.83 -5.85
CA THR A 483 -22.64 -42.65 -6.54
C THR A 483 -24.08 -42.87 -7.01
N ARG A 484 -24.36 -44.02 -7.63
CA ARG A 484 -25.72 -44.38 -8.10
C ARG A 484 -26.72 -44.54 -6.95
N GLU A 485 -26.30 -45.14 -5.85
CA GLU A 485 -27.09 -45.25 -4.62
C GLU A 485 -27.37 -43.87 -4.01
N SER A 486 -26.37 -42.97 -4.01
CA SER A 486 -26.54 -41.59 -3.55
C SER A 486 -27.57 -40.85 -4.42
N ALA A 487 -27.49 -40.96 -5.75
CA ALA A 487 -28.46 -40.33 -6.67
C ALA A 487 -29.88 -40.87 -6.45
N SER A 488 -30.01 -42.19 -6.22
CA SER A 488 -31.29 -42.82 -5.88
C SER A 488 -31.87 -42.28 -4.57
N ALA A 489 -31.02 -42.06 -3.56
CA ALA A 489 -31.45 -41.49 -2.29
C ALA A 489 -31.99 -40.06 -2.45
N VAL A 490 -31.30 -39.21 -3.23
CA VAL A 490 -31.77 -37.84 -3.52
C VAL A 490 -33.07 -37.84 -4.31
N LEU A 491 -33.23 -38.71 -5.32
CA LEU A 491 -34.47 -38.86 -6.08
C LEU A 491 -35.66 -39.28 -5.21
N ASN A 492 -35.43 -40.21 -4.27
CA ASN A 492 -36.47 -40.64 -3.32
C ASN A 492 -36.87 -39.50 -2.37
N GLU A 493 -35.90 -38.70 -1.93
CA GLU A 493 -36.14 -37.51 -1.12
C GLU A 493 -36.95 -36.46 -1.88
N MET A 494 -36.57 -36.15 -3.12
CA MET A 494 -37.33 -35.27 -4.02
C MET A 494 -38.78 -35.73 -4.17
N SER A 495 -39.01 -37.02 -4.48
CA SER A 495 -40.37 -37.57 -4.62
C SER A 495 -41.19 -37.45 -3.32
N THR A 496 -40.54 -37.60 -2.16
CA THR A 496 -41.19 -37.44 -0.86
C THR A 496 -41.62 -35.99 -0.63
N ILE A 497 -40.82 -35.01 -1.04
CA ILE A 497 -41.14 -33.59 -0.94
C ILE A 497 -42.26 -33.21 -1.89
N GLU A 498 -42.26 -33.70 -3.12
CA GLU A 498 -43.35 -33.44 -4.09
C GLU A 498 -44.69 -33.94 -3.61
N LYS A 499 -44.73 -35.16 -3.03
CA LYS A 499 -45.95 -35.69 -2.42
C LYS A 499 -46.47 -34.77 -1.33
N LYS A 500 -45.58 -34.16 -0.53
CA LYS A 500 -45.96 -33.16 0.48
C LYS A 500 -46.47 -31.86 -0.13
N TRP A 501 -45.89 -31.41 -1.24
CA TRP A 501 -46.34 -30.20 -1.95
C TRP A 501 -47.71 -30.38 -2.59
N ILE A 502 -47.99 -31.55 -3.17
CA ILE A 502 -49.29 -31.86 -3.79
C ILE A 502 -50.40 -32.01 -2.72
N SER A 503 -50.03 -32.37 -1.48
CA SER A 503 -50.98 -32.53 -0.37
C SER A 503 -51.33 -31.23 0.39
N HIS A 504 -50.69 -30.11 0.04
CA HIS A 504 -50.96 -28.77 0.57
C HIS A 504 -51.59 -27.90 -0.51
#